data_AF-A0A7W0H5N8-F1
#
_entry.id   AF-A0A7W0H5N8-F1
#
_cell.length_a   1.000
_cell.length_b   1.000
_cell.length_c   1.000
_cell.angle_alpha   90.00
_cell.angle_beta   90.00
_cell.angle_gamma   90.00
#
_symmetry.space_group_name_H-M   'P 1'
#
loop_
_entity.id
_entity.type
_entity.pdbx_description
1 polymer ?
#
loop_
_entity_poly.entity_id
_entity_poly.type
_entity_poly.pdbx_seq_one_letter_code
_entity_poly.pdbx_strand_id
1 'polypeptide(L)'
;MEPRSRNTLTMPAGSVLGVIAIALAVAALFNSEAIVRAGESMQPGHTRDAVLSVGRPLDDVTGAIGLHLPREGFDLAFGQESKTAEGTELERGSTAILRANRRKRRAQGFAQPTVQDEVDVFVTGDSQAQFVGEALTDLLPSDLFDVSVVARNATGLTNPEFFNWEINAQQEIAARKPDAVVMVMGGNDGFNVLSQGRRYGPDDPQWQLEYARRAAVVMRELGSDGKHPVYWVPPPTARDPEFNGIYAIQNKAVEQAALAVPGARYVDIYDTINRGRYSDELKIDGRRVLARQSDGVHFSREGAVVPARLILRAMAKDYRVLGQEEDATP
;
A
#
# COMPACT_ATOMS: atom_id res chain seq x y z
N MET A 1 -17.35 -10.95 53.33
CA MET A 1 -16.21 -10.71 52.42
C MET A 1 -15.80 -12.08 51.91
N GLU A 2 -16.19 -12.44 50.69
CA GLU A 2 -15.79 -13.68 50.01
C GLU A 2 -15.14 -13.34 48.67
N PRO A 3 -14.11 -14.08 48.23
CA PRO A 3 -13.34 -13.76 47.04
C PRO A 3 -14.00 -14.30 45.76
N ARG A 4 -14.05 -13.48 44.70
CA ARG A 4 -14.44 -13.91 43.34
C ARG A 4 -13.34 -14.80 42.73
N SER A 5 -13.71 -16.01 42.29
CA SER A 5 -12.81 -16.91 41.56
C SER A 5 -12.54 -16.38 40.15
N ARG A 6 -11.25 -16.35 39.75
CA ARG A 6 -10.81 -16.13 38.38
C ARG A 6 -11.05 -17.42 37.56
N ASN A 7 -11.89 -17.35 36.53
CA ASN A 7 -11.95 -18.39 35.51
C ASN A 7 -10.75 -18.25 34.56
N THR A 8 -9.78 -19.14 34.70
CA THR A 8 -8.78 -19.39 33.65
C THR A 8 -9.43 -20.22 32.55
N LEU A 9 -9.59 -19.64 31.36
CA LEU A 9 -9.96 -20.36 30.15
C LEU A 9 -8.76 -21.20 29.69
N THR A 10 -8.68 -22.44 30.14
CA THR A 10 -7.75 -23.44 29.58
C THR A 10 -8.52 -24.36 28.63
N MET A 11 -8.23 -24.28 27.33
CA MET A 11 -8.77 -25.22 26.36
C MET A 11 -8.00 -26.56 26.41
N PRO A 12 -8.68 -27.71 26.28
CA PRO A 12 -8.01 -29.01 26.18
C PRO A 12 -7.13 -29.09 24.93
N ALA A 13 -5.96 -29.75 25.03
CA ALA A 13 -4.97 -29.84 23.95
C ALA A 13 -5.54 -30.44 22.63
N GLY A 14 -6.54 -31.32 22.71
CA GLY A 14 -7.21 -31.88 21.54
C GLY A 14 -8.04 -30.84 20.76
N SER A 15 -8.60 -29.84 21.44
CA SER A 15 -9.35 -28.75 20.82
C SER A 15 -8.41 -27.75 20.13
N VAL A 16 -7.22 -27.55 20.69
CA VAL A 16 -6.18 -26.70 20.08
C VAL A 16 -5.63 -27.34 18.80
N LEU A 17 -5.36 -28.65 18.82
CA LEU A 17 -4.94 -29.39 17.62
C LEU A 17 -6.02 -29.41 16.55
N GLY A 18 -7.30 -29.53 16.93
CA GLY A 18 -8.42 -29.43 16.00
C GLY A 18 -8.52 -28.05 15.34
N VAL A 19 -8.38 -26.98 16.11
CA VAL A 19 -8.39 -25.60 15.58
C VAL A 19 -7.19 -25.33 14.67
N ILE A 20 -6.00 -25.82 15.03
CA ILE A 20 -4.79 -25.72 14.19
C ILE A 20 -4.96 -26.50 12.89
N ALA A 21 -5.49 -27.73 12.94
CA ALA A 21 -5.74 -28.53 11.75
C ALA A 21 -6.78 -27.89 10.82
N ILE A 22 -7.84 -27.31 11.38
CA ILE A 22 -8.84 -26.55 10.62
C ILE A 22 -8.23 -25.28 10.02
N ALA A 23 -7.43 -24.53 10.78
CA ALA A 23 -6.75 -23.33 10.29
C ALA A 23 -5.74 -23.64 9.18
N LEU A 24 -4.99 -24.75 9.29
CA LEU A 24 -4.07 -25.22 8.27
C LEU A 24 -4.81 -25.74 7.02
N ALA A 25 -5.95 -26.43 7.20
CA ALA A 25 -6.80 -26.85 6.10
C ALA A 25 -7.39 -25.64 5.35
N VAL A 26 -7.86 -24.63 6.08
CA VAL A 26 -8.35 -23.37 5.52
C VAL A 26 -7.23 -22.62 4.80
N ALA A 27 -6.04 -22.50 5.40
CA ALA A 27 -4.88 -21.85 4.79
C ALA A 27 -4.40 -22.58 3.52
N ALA A 28 -4.43 -23.91 3.50
CA ALA A 28 -4.09 -24.71 2.32
C ALA A 28 -5.13 -24.57 1.20
N LEU A 29 -6.41 -24.43 1.55
CA LEU A 29 -7.50 -24.17 0.59
C LEU A 29 -7.38 -22.77 -0.04
N PHE A 30 -6.97 -21.74 0.71
CA PHE A 30 -6.76 -20.39 0.16
C PHE A 30 -5.49 -20.25 -0.70
N ASN A 31 -4.57 -21.22 -0.64
CA ASN A 31 -3.29 -21.19 -1.35
C ASN A 31 -3.13 -22.35 -2.36
N SER A 32 -4.21 -23.07 -2.67
CA SER A 32 -4.21 -24.23 -3.58
C SER A 32 -3.69 -23.86 -4.97
N GLU A 33 -4.11 -22.71 -5.51
CA GLU A 33 -3.69 -22.23 -6.82
C GLU A 33 -2.20 -21.86 -6.86
N ALA A 34 -1.64 -21.35 -5.75
CA ALA A 34 -0.21 -21.06 -5.63
C ALA A 34 0.62 -22.36 -5.55
N ILE A 35 0.10 -23.39 -4.88
CA ILE A 35 0.72 -24.73 -4.78
C ILE A 35 0.72 -25.42 -6.15
N VAL A 36 -0.39 -25.33 -6.89
CA VAL A 36 -0.48 -25.88 -8.27
C VAL A 36 0.45 -25.13 -9.21
N ARG A 37 0.45 -23.78 -9.20
CA ARG A 37 1.38 -22.97 -10.02
C ARG A 37 2.85 -23.21 -9.68
N ALA A 38 3.17 -23.40 -8.40
CA ALA A 38 4.52 -23.78 -7.97
C ALA A 38 4.91 -25.17 -8.50
N GLY A 39 4.00 -26.16 -8.44
CA GLY A 39 4.24 -27.49 -9.01
C GLY A 39 4.35 -27.49 -10.54
N GLU A 40 3.60 -26.64 -11.24
CA GLU A 40 3.62 -26.55 -12.71
C GLU A 40 4.86 -25.82 -13.24
N SER A 41 5.45 -24.93 -12.45
CA SER A 41 6.72 -24.25 -12.76
C SER A 41 7.97 -25.07 -12.42
N MET A 42 7.82 -26.23 -11.76
CA MET A 42 8.92 -27.16 -11.47
C MET A 42 9.32 -27.99 -12.70
N GLN A 43 10.62 -28.30 -12.79
CA GLN A 43 11.13 -29.31 -13.73
C GLN A 43 10.52 -30.70 -13.44
N PRO A 44 10.33 -31.57 -14.45
CA PRO A 44 9.78 -32.92 -14.26
C PRO A 44 10.59 -33.75 -13.24
N GLY A 45 9.90 -34.34 -12.25
CA GLY A 45 10.53 -35.17 -11.23
C GLY A 45 9.59 -35.50 -10.07
N HIS A 46 10.03 -36.41 -9.20
CA HIS A 46 9.19 -36.96 -8.12
C HIS A 46 8.66 -35.90 -7.14
N THR A 47 9.42 -34.84 -6.89
CA THR A 47 8.99 -33.72 -6.04
C THR A 47 7.83 -32.94 -6.66
N ARG A 48 7.88 -32.70 -7.97
CA ARG A 48 6.78 -32.07 -8.72
C ARG A 48 5.53 -32.93 -8.66
N ASP A 49 5.67 -34.23 -8.87
CA ASP A 49 4.52 -35.15 -8.86
C ASP A 49 3.88 -35.23 -7.48
N ALA A 50 4.68 -35.22 -6.40
CA ALA A 50 4.18 -35.15 -5.03
C ALA A 50 3.42 -33.84 -4.76
N VAL A 51 3.97 -32.69 -5.16
CA VAL A 51 3.34 -31.37 -5.00
C VAL A 51 2.01 -31.30 -5.78
N LEU A 52 1.99 -31.76 -7.04
CA LEU A 52 0.79 -31.75 -7.87
C LEU A 52 -0.26 -32.77 -7.43
N SER A 53 0.15 -33.90 -6.84
CA SER A 53 -0.76 -34.92 -6.31
C SER A 53 -1.59 -34.44 -5.12
N VAL A 54 -1.06 -33.46 -4.37
CA VAL A 54 -1.76 -32.80 -3.26
C VAL A 54 -2.46 -31.54 -3.75
N GLY A 55 -1.80 -30.75 -4.62
CA GLY A 55 -2.33 -29.48 -5.11
C GLY A 55 -3.58 -29.62 -5.98
N ARG A 56 -3.60 -30.55 -6.94
CA ARG A 56 -4.73 -30.68 -7.89
C ARG A 56 -6.04 -31.12 -7.23
N PRO A 57 -6.07 -32.13 -6.34
CA PRO A 57 -7.32 -32.48 -5.66
C PRO A 57 -7.82 -31.39 -4.71
N LEU A 58 -6.91 -30.62 -4.10
CA LEU A 58 -7.29 -29.45 -3.29
C LEU A 58 -7.90 -28.36 -4.16
N ASP A 59 -7.34 -28.11 -5.35
CA ASP A 59 -7.85 -27.18 -6.35
C ASP A 59 -9.22 -27.60 -6.92
N ASP A 60 -9.43 -28.90 -7.16
CA ASP A 60 -10.71 -29.47 -7.60
C ASP A 60 -11.81 -29.39 -6.52
N VAL A 61 -11.45 -29.55 -5.23
CA VAL A 61 -12.38 -29.46 -4.10
C VAL A 61 -12.71 -28.01 -3.78
N THR A 62 -11.73 -27.10 -3.81
CA THR A 62 -12.05 -25.66 -3.88
C THR A 62 -13.02 -25.48 -5.03
N GLY A 63 -12.65 -26.03 -6.21
CA GLY A 63 -13.33 -26.18 -7.51
C GLY A 63 -14.82 -26.56 -7.50
N ALA A 64 -15.27 -27.27 -6.48
CA ALA A 64 -16.64 -27.72 -6.33
C ALA A 64 -17.46 -26.89 -5.32
N ILE A 65 -16.79 -26.23 -4.36
CA ILE A 65 -17.43 -25.48 -3.25
C ILE A 65 -17.68 -24.00 -3.63
N GLY A 66 -17.21 -23.56 -4.79
CA GLY A 66 -17.32 -22.17 -5.24
C GLY A 66 -16.34 -21.21 -4.55
N LEU A 67 -15.29 -21.73 -3.91
CA LEU A 67 -14.23 -20.92 -3.27
C LEU A 67 -13.23 -20.31 -4.27
N HIS A 68 -13.35 -20.68 -5.53
CA HIS A 68 -12.65 -20.20 -6.73
C HIS A 68 -13.60 -19.32 -7.53
N LEU A 69 -14.52 -18.60 -6.87
CA LEU A 69 -15.26 -17.50 -7.47
C LEU A 69 -14.27 -16.41 -7.89
N PRO A 70 -13.91 -16.33 -9.18
CA PRO A 70 -12.94 -15.39 -9.69
C PRO A 70 -13.69 -14.08 -9.93
N ARG A 71 -13.13 -12.97 -9.45
CA ARG A 71 -13.67 -11.61 -9.61
C ARG A 71 -14.82 -11.27 -8.65
N GLU A 72 -15.99 -11.89 -8.67
CA GLU A 72 -17.14 -11.41 -7.85
C GLU A 72 -16.91 -11.43 -6.32
N GLY A 73 -16.21 -12.44 -5.79
CA GLY A 73 -15.87 -12.51 -4.36
C GLY A 73 -14.74 -11.55 -3.94
N PHE A 74 -13.79 -11.29 -4.84
CA PHE A 74 -12.73 -10.29 -4.65
C PHE A 74 -13.31 -8.88 -4.76
N ASP A 75 -14.19 -8.65 -5.73
CA ASP A 75 -14.99 -7.46 -5.94
C ASP A 75 -15.83 -7.13 -4.69
N LEU A 76 -16.41 -8.14 -4.03
CA LEU A 76 -17.12 -7.99 -2.75
C LEU A 76 -16.19 -7.76 -1.54
N ALA A 77 -15.02 -8.40 -1.49
CA ALA A 77 -14.04 -8.24 -0.40
C ALA A 77 -13.26 -6.91 -0.49
N PHE A 78 -13.11 -6.35 -1.68
CA PHE A 78 -12.36 -5.11 -1.96
C PHE A 78 -13.25 -3.94 -2.43
N GLY A 79 -14.55 -4.15 -2.58
CA GLY A 79 -15.56 -3.10 -2.81
C GLY A 79 -15.65 -2.57 -4.25
N GLN A 80 -15.32 -3.38 -5.27
CA GLN A 80 -15.46 -2.97 -6.68
C GLN A 80 -16.70 -3.60 -7.31
N GLU A 81 -17.66 -2.80 -7.79
CA GLU A 81 -18.65 -3.33 -8.74
C GLU A 81 -17.98 -3.62 -10.09
N SER A 82 -18.34 -4.76 -10.69
CA SER A 82 -17.75 -5.29 -11.91
C SER A 82 -17.82 -4.30 -13.09
N LYS A 83 -16.70 -3.64 -13.39
CA LYS A 83 -16.38 -3.16 -14.74
C LYS A 83 -14.91 -3.46 -15.00
N THR A 84 -14.71 -4.41 -15.91
CA THR A 84 -13.44 -4.96 -16.37
C THR A 84 -12.33 -3.91 -16.46
N ALA A 85 -11.21 -4.19 -15.80
CA ALA A 85 -9.95 -3.44 -15.84
C ALA A 85 -9.36 -3.21 -17.25
N GLU A 86 -9.88 -3.93 -18.26
CA GLU A 86 -9.40 -3.88 -19.62
C GLU A 86 -9.54 -2.50 -20.27
N GLY A 87 -8.41 -1.94 -20.69
CA GLY A 87 -8.37 -0.70 -21.47
C GLY A 87 -8.27 0.60 -20.66
N THR A 88 -8.06 0.49 -19.34
CA THR A 88 -7.70 1.63 -18.48
C THR A 88 -6.35 2.24 -18.87
N GLU A 89 -6.09 3.48 -18.45
CA GLU A 89 -4.77 4.08 -18.67
C GLU A 89 -3.66 3.28 -17.95
N LEU A 90 -3.95 2.61 -16.84
CA LEU A 90 -3.00 1.72 -16.17
C LEU A 90 -2.54 0.54 -17.04
N GLU A 91 -3.37 0.06 -17.96
CA GLU A 91 -2.99 -1.03 -18.86
C GLU A 91 -2.44 -0.55 -20.21
N ARG A 92 -3.04 0.49 -20.80
CA ARG A 92 -2.78 0.90 -22.19
C ARG A 92 -2.28 2.34 -22.33
N GLY A 93 -2.06 3.03 -21.23
CA GLY A 93 -1.65 4.42 -21.21
C GLY A 93 -0.26 4.65 -21.81
N SER A 94 0.00 5.91 -22.15
CA SER A 94 1.26 6.34 -22.75
C SER A 94 2.21 6.93 -21.71
N THR A 95 3.51 6.73 -21.90
CA THR A 95 4.57 7.39 -21.10
C THR A 95 4.61 8.91 -21.31
N ALA A 96 3.78 9.46 -22.21
CA ALA A 96 3.58 10.89 -22.38
C ALA A 96 3.15 11.60 -21.09
N ILE A 97 2.46 10.93 -20.15
CA ILE A 97 2.07 11.48 -18.85
C ILE A 97 3.28 11.89 -18.00
N LEU A 98 4.43 11.24 -18.21
CA LEU A 98 5.68 11.54 -17.49
C LEU A 98 6.40 12.78 -18.03
N ARG A 99 5.96 13.33 -19.17
CA ARG A 99 6.56 14.54 -19.72
C ARG A 99 6.13 15.73 -18.87
N ALA A 100 7.07 16.29 -18.11
CA ALA A 100 6.85 17.45 -17.26
C ALA A 100 6.19 18.60 -18.03
N ASN A 101 4.95 18.93 -17.66
CA ASN A 101 4.24 20.06 -18.24
C ASN A 101 4.57 21.34 -17.46
N ARG A 102 5.64 22.03 -17.88
CA ARG A 102 6.12 23.29 -17.25
C ARG A 102 5.04 24.36 -17.09
N ARG A 103 3.96 24.35 -17.89
CA ARG A 103 2.83 25.30 -17.78
C ARG A 103 1.86 24.95 -16.63
N LYS A 104 1.77 23.68 -16.22
CA LYS A 104 0.90 23.24 -15.12
C LYS A 104 1.54 23.38 -13.73
N ARG A 105 2.83 23.72 -13.66
CA ARG A 105 3.57 24.04 -12.42
C ARG A 105 3.24 25.45 -11.87
N ARG A 106 2.00 25.90 -12.03
CA ARG A 106 1.49 27.06 -11.29
C ARG A 106 1.58 26.73 -9.81
N ALA A 107 1.90 27.73 -8.97
CA ALA A 107 1.72 27.58 -7.53
C ALA A 107 0.23 27.28 -7.30
N GLN A 108 -0.07 26.01 -7.02
CA GLN A 108 -1.40 25.59 -6.61
C GLN A 108 -1.54 26.05 -5.16
N GLY A 109 -2.60 26.80 -4.89
CA GLY A 109 -3.04 27.09 -3.54
C GLY A 109 -4.21 26.17 -3.23
N PHE A 110 -4.22 25.59 -2.04
CA PHE A 110 -5.31 24.75 -1.55
C PHE A 110 -6.08 25.51 -0.46
N ALA A 111 -7.35 25.17 -0.29
CA ALA A 111 -8.16 25.69 0.81
C ALA A 111 -7.43 25.44 2.13
N GLN A 112 -7.43 26.46 3.00
CA GLN A 112 -6.79 26.35 4.31
C GLN A 112 -7.86 25.95 5.32
N PRO A 113 -7.55 25.05 6.26
CA PRO A 113 -8.53 24.57 7.21
C PRO A 113 -8.98 25.69 8.16
N THR A 114 -10.24 25.61 8.58
CA THR A 114 -10.81 26.40 9.66
C THR A 114 -11.68 25.51 10.54
N VAL A 115 -12.03 25.96 11.74
CA VAL A 115 -12.91 25.20 12.65
C VAL A 115 -14.33 24.99 12.08
N GLN A 116 -14.71 25.73 11.04
CA GLN A 116 -16.00 25.56 10.35
C GLN A 116 -15.90 24.78 9.05
N ASP A 117 -14.68 24.54 8.56
CA ASP A 117 -14.38 23.97 7.25
C ASP A 117 -13.03 23.25 7.38
N GLU A 118 -13.11 22.03 7.94
CA GLU A 118 -11.97 21.15 8.14
C GLU A 118 -11.45 20.65 6.79
N VAL A 119 -10.18 20.26 6.72
CA VAL A 119 -9.62 19.60 5.54
C VAL A 119 -9.84 18.10 5.65
N ASP A 120 -10.61 17.54 4.72
CA ASP A 120 -10.83 16.09 4.64
C ASP A 120 -9.60 15.39 4.04
N VAL A 121 -8.87 14.64 4.85
CA VAL A 121 -7.69 13.88 4.45
C VAL A 121 -8.07 12.42 4.23
N PHE A 122 -7.92 11.95 2.99
CA PHE A 122 -8.09 10.54 2.67
C PHE A 122 -6.73 9.83 2.63
N VAL A 123 -6.51 8.92 3.58
CA VAL A 123 -5.34 8.04 3.60
C VAL A 123 -5.72 6.70 2.97
N THR A 124 -4.98 6.31 1.94
CA THR A 124 -5.18 5.03 1.24
C THR A 124 -3.85 4.42 0.81
N GLY A 125 -3.90 3.21 0.27
CA GLY A 125 -2.74 2.50 -0.25
C GLY A 125 -2.75 1.01 0.06
N ASP A 126 -1.58 0.39 0.13
CA ASP A 126 -1.45 -1.02 0.48
C ASP A 126 -1.56 -1.24 2.01
N SER A 127 -1.19 -2.42 2.50
CA SER A 127 -1.26 -2.75 3.93
C SER A 127 -0.43 -1.82 4.84
N GLN A 128 0.56 -1.11 4.29
CA GLN A 128 1.36 -0.15 5.05
C GLN A 128 0.59 1.12 5.41
N ALA A 129 -0.49 1.42 4.69
CA ALA A 129 -1.31 2.62 4.93
C ALA A 129 -1.97 2.62 6.30
N GLN A 130 -2.26 1.44 6.88
CA GLN A 130 -3.06 1.33 8.09
C GLN A 130 -2.43 2.09 9.27
N PHE A 131 -1.25 1.67 9.75
CA PHE A 131 -0.63 2.29 10.92
C PHE A 131 -0.05 3.67 10.63
N VAL A 132 0.34 3.95 9.39
CA VAL A 132 0.76 5.30 8.98
C VAL A 132 -0.41 6.28 9.02
N GLY A 133 -1.57 5.86 8.52
CA GLY A 133 -2.81 6.65 8.55
C GLY A 133 -3.31 6.88 9.97
N GLU A 134 -3.36 5.84 10.80
CA GLU A 134 -3.73 5.98 12.22
C GLU A 134 -2.79 6.93 12.97
N ALA A 135 -1.47 6.82 12.75
CA ALA A 135 -0.51 7.75 13.35
C ALA A 135 -0.68 9.19 12.82
N LEU A 136 -1.11 9.36 11.58
CA LEU A 136 -1.43 10.67 11.02
C LEU A 136 -2.70 11.27 11.64
N THR A 137 -3.75 10.45 11.84
CA THR A 137 -4.97 10.83 12.57
C THR A 137 -4.64 11.34 13.98
N ASP A 138 -3.72 10.66 14.68
CA ASP A 138 -3.32 11.06 16.04
C ASP A 138 -2.51 12.36 16.09
N LEU A 139 -1.82 12.73 15.00
CA LEU A 139 -0.91 13.87 14.97
C LEU A 139 -1.51 15.14 14.34
N LEU A 140 -2.55 15.02 13.51
CA LEU A 140 -3.23 16.17 12.92
C LEU A 140 -4.19 16.84 13.94
N PRO A 141 -4.31 18.17 13.95
CA PRO A 141 -5.29 18.86 14.80
C PRO A 141 -6.72 18.49 14.38
N SER A 142 -7.45 17.80 15.25
CA SER A 142 -8.76 17.23 14.96
C SER A 142 -9.88 18.27 14.82
N ASP A 143 -9.63 19.54 15.12
CA ASP A 143 -10.54 20.67 14.91
C ASP A 143 -10.31 21.36 13.55
N LEU A 144 -9.34 20.88 12.77
CA LEU A 144 -8.93 21.45 11.49
C LEU A 144 -8.81 20.40 10.38
N PHE A 145 -8.67 19.12 10.73
CA PHE A 145 -8.51 18.02 9.78
C PHE A 145 -9.34 16.81 10.21
N ASP A 146 -10.13 16.27 9.29
CA ASP A 146 -10.76 14.96 9.44
C ASP A 146 -10.00 13.93 8.61
N VAL A 147 -9.69 12.76 9.18
CA VAL A 147 -8.84 11.76 8.55
C VAL A 147 -9.59 10.44 8.39
N SER A 148 -9.77 10.01 7.14
CA SER A 148 -10.30 8.68 6.83
C SER A 148 -9.20 7.75 6.29
N VAL A 149 -9.09 6.56 6.87
CA VAL A 149 -8.04 5.58 6.52
C VAL A 149 -8.66 4.34 5.89
N VAL A 150 -8.22 3.98 4.68
CA VAL A 150 -8.66 2.76 3.98
C VAL A 150 -7.47 2.08 3.29
N ALA A 151 -6.99 0.98 3.88
CA ALA A 151 -5.96 0.15 3.28
C ALA A 151 -6.55 -0.93 2.34
N ARG A 152 -5.86 -1.19 1.22
CA ARG A 152 -6.14 -2.27 0.26
C ARG A 152 -5.02 -3.29 0.34
N ASN A 153 -5.15 -4.22 1.27
CA ASN A 153 -4.11 -5.20 1.61
C ASN A 153 -3.74 -6.08 0.40
N ALA A 154 -2.45 -6.43 0.32
CA ALA A 154 -1.89 -7.30 -0.74
C ALA A 154 -2.02 -6.78 -2.18
N THR A 155 -2.26 -5.48 -2.37
CA THR A 155 -2.36 -4.85 -3.70
C THR A 155 -1.07 -4.09 -4.07
N GLY A 156 -0.88 -3.81 -5.36
CA GLY A 156 0.25 -3.06 -5.92
C GLY A 156 -0.05 -2.55 -7.34
N LEU A 157 0.87 -1.79 -7.94
CA LEU A 157 0.70 -1.22 -9.28
C LEU A 157 1.17 -2.15 -10.41
N THR A 158 1.99 -3.16 -10.11
CA THR A 158 2.59 -4.05 -11.12
C THR A 158 1.56 -4.97 -11.81
N ASN A 159 0.42 -5.26 -11.18
CA ASN A 159 -0.62 -6.13 -11.74
C ASN A 159 -2.03 -5.49 -11.70
N PRO A 160 -2.38 -4.64 -12.68
CA PRO A 160 -3.69 -3.99 -12.75
C PRO A 160 -4.85 -4.97 -13.04
N GLU A 161 -4.56 -6.18 -13.53
CA GLU A 161 -5.58 -7.23 -13.68
C GLU A 161 -5.99 -7.82 -12.33
N PHE A 162 -5.09 -7.80 -11.33
CA PHE A 162 -5.38 -8.23 -9.96
C PHE A 162 -6.08 -7.13 -9.17
N PHE A 163 -5.57 -5.91 -9.22
CA PHE A 163 -6.20 -4.74 -8.58
C PHE A 163 -5.94 -3.47 -9.38
N ASN A 164 -7.01 -2.86 -9.90
CA ASN A 164 -6.90 -1.67 -10.72
C ASN A 164 -7.00 -0.39 -9.86
N TRP A 165 -5.84 0.18 -9.54
CA TRP A 165 -5.73 1.38 -8.72
C TRP A 165 -6.27 2.67 -9.38
N GLU A 166 -6.41 2.73 -10.70
CA GLU A 166 -7.04 3.86 -11.40
C GLU A 166 -8.55 3.85 -11.18
N ILE A 167 -9.20 2.70 -11.38
CA ILE A 167 -10.64 2.55 -11.10
C ILE A 167 -10.93 2.78 -9.62
N ASN A 168 -10.11 2.20 -8.72
CA ASN A 168 -10.30 2.42 -7.29
C ASN A 168 -10.14 3.90 -6.92
N ALA A 169 -9.09 4.58 -7.42
CA ALA A 169 -8.91 6.01 -7.17
C ALA A 169 -10.12 6.82 -7.64
N GLN A 170 -10.66 6.56 -8.83
CA GLN A 170 -11.85 7.24 -9.35
C GLN A 170 -13.07 7.04 -8.43
N GLN A 171 -13.29 5.82 -7.94
CA GLN A 171 -14.40 5.49 -7.05
C GLN A 171 -14.26 6.19 -5.69
N GLU A 172 -13.09 6.12 -5.07
CA GLU A 172 -12.85 6.72 -3.74
C GLU A 172 -12.96 8.25 -3.80
N ILE A 173 -12.38 8.87 -4.84
CA ILE A 173 -12.47 10.33 -5.02
C ILE A 173 -13.92 10.77 -5.28
N ALA A 174 -14.70 10.02 -6.06
CA ALA A 174 -16.10 10.33 -6.29
C ALA A 174 -16.96 10.18 -5.02
N ALA A 175 -16.68 9.16 -4.21
CA ALA A 175 -17.43 8.85 -3.00
C ALA A 175 -17.11 9.81 -1.85
N ARG A 176 -15.82 10.11 -1.63
CA ARG A 176 -15.33 10.85 -0.46
C ARG A 176 -15.16 12.34 -0.72
N LYS A 177 -14.75 12.72 -1.94
CA LYS A 177 -14.42 14.11 -2.32
C LYS A 177 -13.44 14.79 -1.36
N PRO A 178 -12.28 14.16 -1.06
CA PRO A 178 -11.35 14.68 -0.06
C PRO A 178 -10.65 15.97 -0.54
N ASP A 179 -10.18 16.77 0.42
CA ASP A 179 -9.36 17.96 0.20
C ASP A 179 -7.86 17.66 0.15
N ALA A 180 -7.45 16.47 0.58
CA ALA A 180 -6.09 15.96 0.50
C ALA A 180 -6.08 14.43 0.40
N VAL A 181 -5.08 13.87 -0.28
CA VAL A 181 -4.86 12.42 -0.31
C VAL A 181 -3.46 12.07 0.17
N VAL A 182 -3.35 11.07 1.03
CA VAL A 182 -2.09 10.43 1.38
C VAL A 182 -2.12 9.00 0.86
N MET A 183 -1.19 8.67 -0.04
CA MET A 183 -1.10 7.36 -0.67
C MET A 183 0.13 6.62 -0.15
N VAL A 184 -0.03 5.57 0.66
CA VAL A 184 1.06 4.77 1.23
C VAL A 184 1.15 3.42 0.52
N MET A 185 2.12 3.27 -0.38
CA MET A 185 2.15 2.13 -1.27
C MET A 185 3.55 1.79 -1.80
N GLY A 186 3.75 0.50 -2.01
CA GLY A 186 4.75 -0.12 -2.89
C GLY A 186 5.34 -1.39 -2.30
N GLY A 187 4.82 -1.86 -1.16
CA GLY A 187 5.36 -3.00 -0.42
C GLY A 187 5.17 -4.33 -1.15
N ASN A 188 4.13 -4.44 -1.97
CA ASN A 188 3.79 -5.65 -2.74
C ASN A 188 4.20 -5.57 -4.22
N ASP A 189 4.92 -4.53 -4.61
CA ASP A 189 5.41 -4.36 -5.98
C ASP A 189 6.80 -4.95 -6.18
N GLY A 190 7.23 -5.04 -7.45
CA GLY A 190 8.48 -5.70 -7.83
C GLY A 190 8.29 -6.94 -8.73
N PHE A 191 7.05 -7.35 -8.96
CA PHE A 191 6.75 -8.38 -9.95
C PHE A 191 7.07 -7.91 -11.37
N ASN A 192 7.32 -8.88 -12.26
CA ASN A 192 7.54 -8.61 -13.67
C ASN A 192 6.33 -7.91 -14.29
N VAL A 193 6.58 -6.86 -15.06
CA VAL A 193 5.56 -6.09 -15.76
C VAL A 193 5.52 -6.53 -17.22
N LEU A 194 4.31 -6.80 -17.73
CA LEU A 194 4.07 -7.01 -19.15
C LEU A 194 3.91 -5.65 -19.84
N SER A 195 4.81 -5.32 -20.77
CA SER A 195 4.72 -4.12 -21.59
C SER A 195 5.11 -4.45 -23.03
N GLN A 196 4.29 -4.02 -24.00
CA GLN A 196 4.48 -4.30 -25.43
C GLN A 196 4.70 -5.79 -25.74
N GLY A 197 3.98 -6.67 -25.04
CA GLY A 197 4.06 -8.12 -25.22
C GLY A 197 5.32 -8.79 -24.64
N ARG A 198 6.17 -8.05 -23.91
CA ARG A 198 7.38 -8.58 -23.25
C ARG A 198 7.32 -8.36 -21.75
N ARG A 199 7.86 -9.32 -21.00
CA ARG A 199 8.01 -9.21 -19.54
C ARG A 199 9.34 -8.55 -19.22
N TYR A 200 9.30 -7.57 -18.32
CA TYR A 200 10.44 -6.85 -17.78
C TYR A 200 10.47 -7.00 -16.27
N GLY A 201 11.65 -7.17 -15.68
CA GLY A 201 11.85 -7.18 -14.23
C GLY A 201 12.26 -5.80 -13.71
N PRO A 202 12.30 -5.59 -12.38
CA PRO A 202 12.60 -4.28 -11.77
C PRO A 202 13.89 -3.61 -12.26
N ASP A 203 14.93 -4.38 -12.54
CA ASP A 203 16.22 -3.89 -13.04
C ASP A 203 16.16 -3.36 -14.48
N ASP A 204 15.12 -3.70 -15.24
CA ASP A 204 14.95 -3.22 -16.62
C ASP A 204 14.45 -1.77 -16.64
N PRO A 205 15.06 -0.87 -17.43
CA PRO A 205 14.56 0.50 -17.60
C PRO A 205 13.10 0.59 -18.06
N GLN A 206 12.65 -0.40 -18.84
CA GLN A 206 11.27 -0.50 -19.30
C GLN A 206 10.29 -0.75 -18.16
N TRP A 207 10.68 -1.55 -17.15
CA TRP A 207 9.87 -1.75 -15.95
C TRP A 207 9.76 -0.45 -15.16
N GLN A 208 10.90 0.23 -14.95
CA GLN A 208 10.94 1.49 -14.19
C GLN A 208 10.10 2.58 -14.84
N LEU A 209 10.16 2.68 -16.17
CA LEU A 209 9.37 3.63 -16.94
C LEU A 209 7.87 3.33 -16.86
N GLU A 210 7.49 2.05 -16.94
CA GLU A 210 6.09 1.63 -16.85
C GLU A 210 5.55 1.80 -15.42
N TYR A 211 6.35 1.49 -14.40
CA TYR A 211 5.99 1.71 -13.00
C TYR A 211 5.79 3.21 -12.70
N ALA A 212 6.72 4.07 -13.14
CA ALA A 212 6.57 5.52 -13.03
C ALA A 212 5.28 6.01 -13.71
N ARG A 213 4.99 5.50 -14.93
CA ARG A 213 3.80 5.86 -15.68
C ARG A 213 2.51 5.48 -14.93
N ARG A 214 2.46 4.28 -14.35
CA ARG A 214 1.32 3.81 -13.56
C ARG A 214 1.12 4.65 -12.29
N ALA A 215 2.20 4.94 -11.58
CA ALA A 215 2.15 5.84 -10.42
C ALA A 215 1.63 7.23 -10.81
N ALA A 216 2.07 7.78 -11.95
CA ALA A 216 1.60 9.08 -12.44
C ALA A 216 0.10 9.09 -12.78
N VAL A 217 -0.42 8.00 -13.36
CA VAL A 217 -1.86 7.86 -13.64
C VAL A 217 -2.64 7.89 -12.33
N VAL A 218 -2.28 7.06 -11.35
CA VAL A 218 -2.97 7.00 -10.05
C VAL A 218 -2.87 8.33 -9.30
N MET A 219 -1.70 8.97 -9.27
CA MET A 219 -1.54 10.30 -8.67
C MET A 219 -2.47 11.34 -9.31
N ARG A 220 -2.63 11.31 -10.64
CA ARG A 220 -3.51 12.25 -11.36
C ARG A 220 -4.98 12.01 -10.99
N GLU A 221 -5.42 10.76 -10.95
CA GLU A 221 -6.80 10.42 -10.54
C GLU A 221 -7.05 10.83 -9.08
N LEU A 222 -6.16 10.45 -8.16
CA LEU A 222 -6.26 10.79 -6.75
C LEU A 222 -6.27 12.30 -6.52
N GLY A 223 -5.45 13.06 -7.26
CA GLY A 223 -5.36 14.52 -7.13
C GLY A 223 -6.41 15.29 -7.93
N SER A 224 -7.28 14.60 -8.67
CA SER A 224 -8.27 15.22 -9.58
C SER A 224 -7.64 16.27 -10.50
N ASP A 225 -6.55 15.91 -11.20
CA ASP A 225 -5.77 16.83 -12.04
C ASP A 225 -5.15 18.03 -11.29
N GLY A 226 -4.94 17.88 -9.97
CA GLY A 226 -4.33 18.87 -9.11
C GLY A 226 -5.32 19.87 -8.50
N LYS A 227 -6.58 19.47 -8.29
CA LYS A 227 -7.52 20.23 -7.46
C LYS A 227 -7.11 20.22 -5.98
N HIS A 228 -6.50 19.14 -5.54
CA HIS A 228 -6.00 18.92 -4.17
C HIS A 228 -4.64 18.20 -4.19
N PRO A 229 -3.86 18.26 -3.10
CA PRO A 229 -2.55 17.63 -3.05
C PRO A 229 -2.65 16.12 -2.87
N VAL A 230 -1.66 15.41 -3.42
CA VAL A 230 -1.45 13.97 -3.20
C VAL A 230 -0.06 13.77 -2.62
N TYR A 231 0.01 13.27 -1.39
CA TYR A 231 1.26 12.92 -0.72
C TYR A 231 1.51 11.43 -0.93
N TRP A 232 2.40 11.09 -1.87
CA TRP A 232 2.78 9.72 -2.13
C TRP A 232 3.93 9.30 -1.23
N VAL A 233 3.68 8.29 -0.41
CA VAL A 233 4.58 7.71 0.56
C VAL A 233 5.01 6.33 0.03
N PRO A 234 6.25 6.19 -0.43
CA PRO A 234 6.79 4.92 -0.91
C PRO A 234 7.00 3.93 0.26
N PRO A 235 7.30 2.64 0.01
CA PRO A 235 7.71 1.75 1.07
C PRO A 235 9.07 2.16 1.66
N PRO A 236 9.30 1.82 2.94
CA PRO A 236 10.52 2.16 3.64
C PRO A 236 11.64 1.17 3.29
N THR A 237 12.81 1.33 3.92
CA THR A 237 13.86 0.31 3.85
C THR A 237 13.37 -1.04 4.39
N ALA A 238 13.81 -2.13 3.78
CA ALA A 238 13.46 -3.50 4.17
C ALA A 238 14.64 -4.26 4.78
N ARG A 239 14.36 -5.25 5.64
CA ARG A 239 15.38 -6.15 6.20
C ARG A 239 16.02 -7.00 5.10
N ASP A 240 15.16 -7.51 4.23
CA ASP A 240 15.57 -8.34 3.11
C ASP A 240 16.26 -7.47 2.03
N PRO A 241 17.50 -7.82 1.63
CA PRO A 241 18.26 -7.00 0.70
C PRO A 241 17.69 -6.98 -0.72
N GLU A 242 16.98 -8.03 -1.14
CA GLU A 242 16.34 -8.09 -2.46
C GLU A 242 15.15 -7.13 -2.51
N PHE A 243 14.24 -7.22 -1.53
CA PHE A 243 13.14 -6.25 -1.39
C PHE A 243 13.66 -4.83 -1.24
N ASN A 244 14.70 -4.61 -0.42
CA ASN A 244 15.27 -3.28 -0.25
C ASN A 244 15.85 -2.73 -1.56
N GLY A 245 16.46 -3.58 -2.40
CA GLY A 245 16.94 -3.21 -3.74
C GLY A 245 15.81 -2.82 -4.70
N ILE A 246 14.75 -3.63 -4.76
CA ILE A 246 13.54 -3.34 -5.54
C ILE A 246 12.91 -2.01 -5.09
N TYR A 247 12.83 -1.79 -3.78
CA TYR A 247 12.27 -0.57 -3.21
C TYR A 247 13.09 0.66 -3.61
N ALA A 248 14.41 0.58 -3.59
CA ALA A 248 15.25 1.68 -4.07
C ALA A 248 14.99 2.04 -5.55
N ILE A 249 14.72 1.05 -6.40
CA ILE A 249 14.42 1.25 -7.82
C ILE A 249 13.04 1.88 -8.02
N GLN A 250 12.00 1.28 -7.41
CA GLN A 250 10.63 1.77 -7.58
C GLN A 250 10.44 3.17 -6.98
N ASN A 251 11.13 3.48 -5.87
CA ASN A 251 11.03 4.75 -5.19
C ASN A 251 11.53 5.89 -6.08
N LYS A 252 12.62 5.66 -6.84
CA LYS A 252 13.10 6.60 -7.87
C LYS A 252 12.09 6.77 -9.00
N ALA A 253 11.45 5.70 -9.45
CA ALA A 253 10.42 5.77 -10.49
C ALA A 253 9.20 6.60 -10.03
N VAL A 254 8.75 6.41 -8.80
CA VAL A 254 7.67 7.18 -8.17
C VAL A 254 8.04 8.65 -7.99
N GLU A 255 9.27 8.94 -7.57
CA GLU A 255 9.76 10.32 -7.46
C GLU A 255 9.67 11.04 -8.81
N GLN A 256 10.11 10.39 -9.90
CA GLN A 256 9.99 10.95 -11.25
C GLN A 256 8.53 11.16 -11.68
N ALA A 257 7.63 10.24 -11.31
CA ALA A 257 6.20 10.37 -11.57
C ALA A 257 5.60 11.61 -10.87
N ALA A 258 5.93 11.81 -9.59
CA ALA A 258 5.45 12.95 -8.80
C ALA A 258 5.88 14.30 -9.39
N LEU A 259 7.06 14.39 -10.01
CA LEU A 259 7.51 15.61 -10.70
C LEU A 259 6.67 15.96 -11.94
N ALA A 260 6.00 14.99 -12.55
CA ALA A 260 5.19 15.18 -13.73
C ALA A 260 3.72 15.54 -13.43
N VAL A 261 3.22 15.19 -12.23
CA VAL A 261 1.81 15.33 -11.86
C VAL A 261 1.58 16.56 -10.97
N PRO A 262 0.73 17.52 -11.37
CA PRO A 262 0.36 18.65 -10.51
C PRO A 262 -0.27 18.18 -9.20
N GLY A 263 0.04 18.87 -8.09
CA GLY A 263 -0.45 18.53 -6.76
C GLY A 263 0.24 17.33 -6.11
N ALA A 264 0.97 16.50 -6.86
CA ALA A 264 1.71 15.38 -6.29
C ALA A 264 2.93 15.85 -5.49
N ARG A 265 3.20 15.15 -4.40
CA ARG A 265 4.37 15.31 -3.53
C ARG A 265 4.93 13.93 -3.25
N TYR A 266 6.21 13.73 -3.51
CA TYR A 266 6.92 12.55 -3.05
C TYR A 266 7.38 12.77 -1.61
N VAL A 267 6.96 11.90 -0.68
CA VAL A 267 7.38 11.93 0.72
C VAL A 267 8.45 10.88 0.92
N ASP A 268 9.71 11.29 0.84
CA ASP A 268 10.84 10.37 0.95
C ASP A 268 11.00 9.85 2.39
N ILE A 269 10.43 8.69 2.67
CA ILE A 269 10.64 7.97 3.93
C ILE A 269 11.81 6.99 3.84
N TYR A 270 12.19 6.57 2.63
CA TYR A 270 13.19 5.52 2.42
C TYR A 270 14.59 6.03 2.73
N ASP A 271 15.02 7.15 2.13
CA ASP A 271 16.35 7.71 2.37
C ASP A 271 16.39 8.57 3.65
N THR A 272 15.26 9.17 4.05
CA THR A 272 15.20 10.02 5.26
C THR A 272 15.28 9.21 6.55
N ILE A 273 14.49 8.13 6.69
CA ILE A 273 14.43 7.37 7.95
C ILE A 273 15.75 6.61 8.15
N ASN A 274 16.39 6.85 9.28
CA ASN A 274 17.69 6.26 9.62
C ASN A 274 18.76 6.42 8.52
N ARG A 275 18.65 7.48 7.69
CA ARG A 275 19.57 7.77 6.58
C ARG A 275 19.68 6.60 5.58
N GLY A 276 18.55 6.07 5.14
CA GLY A 276 18.51 5.00 4.13
C GLY A 276 18.96 3.63 4.61
N ARG A 277 19.14 3.43 5.93
CA ARG A 277 19.54 2.13 6.49
C ARG A 277 18.38 1.48 7.22
N TYR A 278 18.13 0.22 6.91
CA TYR A 278 17.19 -0.60 7.67
C TYR A 278 17.62 -0.73 9.14
N SER A 279 16.64 -0.71 10.04
CA SER A 279 16.77 -1.15 11.43
C SER A 279 15.42 -1.58 11.96
N ASP A 280 15.40 -2.63 12.78
CA ASP A 280 14.21 -3.03 13.53
C ASP A 280 13.80 -1.97 14.56
N GLU A 281 14.78 -1.21 15.06
CA GLU A 281 14.57 -0.21 16.09
C GLU A 281 14.84 1.21 15.56
N LEU A 282 14.03 2.16 16.02
CA LEU A 282 14.30 3.59 15.81
C LEU A 282 14.35 4.31 17.14
N LYS A 283 15.07 5.44 17.16
CA LYS A 283 15.04 6.37 18.28
C LYS A 283 13.99 7.45 18.01
N ILE A 284 12.87 7.41 18.71
CA ILE A 284 11.77 8.37 18.62
C ILE A 284 11.68 9.10 19.97
N ASP A 285 11.77 10.43 19.95
CA ASP A 285 11.68 11.29 21.15
C ASP A 285 12.57 10.82 22.31
N GLY A 286 13.83 10.50 21.97
CA GLY A 286 14.83 10.04 22.93
C GLY A 286 14.76 8.55 23.28
N ARG A 287 13.67 7.85 22.96
CA ARG A 287 13.43 6.44 23.33
C ARG A 287 13.68 5.51 22.16
N ARG A 288 14.31 4.36 22.42
CA ARG A 288 14.38 3.26 21.44
C ARG A 288 13.03 2.54 21.43
N VAL A 289 12.49 2.33 20.24
CA VAL A 289 11.24 1.58 20.01
C VAL A 289 11.48 0.53 18.94
N LEU A 290 10.81 -0.61 19.06
CA LEU A 290 10.68 -1.56 17.95
C LEU A 290 9.80 -0.90 16.89
N ALA A 291 10.42 -0.44 15.80
CA ALA A 291 9.79 0.38 14.77
C ALA A 291 9.27 -0.43 13.58
N ARG A 292 9.76 -1.67 13.42
CA ARG A 292 9.35 -2.61 12.37
C ARG A 292 8.61 -3.80 12.95
N GLN A 293 7.72 -4.38 12.16
CA GLN A 293 7.12 -5.67 12.45
C GLN A 293 8.11 -6.81 12.15
N SER A 294 7.76 -8.04 12.51
CA SER A 294 8.64 -9.20 12.37
C SER A 294 9.06 -9.50 10.93
N ASP A 295 8.24 -9.10 9.95
CA ASP A 295 8.53 -9.27 8.52
C ASP A 295 9.67 -8.36 8.00
N GLY A 296 10.04 -7.34 8.76
CA GLY A 296 11.09 -6.40 8.39
C GLY A 296 10.72 -5.45 7.25
N VAL A 297 9.44 -5.24 6.99
CA VAL A 297 8.91 -4.26 6.02
C VAL A 297 7.95 -3.31 6.72
N HIS A 298 6.89 -3.83 7.34
CA HIS A 298 5.84 -3.01 7.93
C HIS A 298 6.35 -2.25 9.16
N PHE A 299 5.84 -1.03 9.36
CA PHE A 299 6.02 -0.34 10.63
C PHE A 299 5.18 -0.98 11.73
N SER A 300 5.69 -0.99 12.96
CA SER A 300 4.84 -1.14 14.15
C SER A 300 3.98 0.12 14.33
N ARG A 301 2.97 0.06 15.20
CA ARG A 301 2.16 1.22 15.57
C ARG A 301 3.05 2.37 16.08
N GLU A 302 4.02 2.05 16.93
CA GLU A 302 4.96 3.03 17.51
C GLU A 302 5.93 3.57 16.45
N GLY A 303 6.37 2.72 15.51
CA GLY A 303 7.27 3.11 14.42
C GLY A 303 6.61 4.01 13.37
N ALA A 304 5.31 3.84 13.13
CA ALA A 304 4.55 4.56 12.10
C ALA A 304 4.46 6.09 12.35
N VAL A 305 4.73 6.53 13.59
CA VAL A 305 4.86 7.96 13.92
C VAL A 305 5.95 8.65 13.09
N VAL A 306 7.03 7.94 12.71
CA VAL A 306 8.13 8.53 11.94
C VAL A 306 7.71 8.92 10.52
N PRO A 307 7.17 8.02 9.67
CA PRO A 307 6.66 8.42 8.36
C PRO A 307 5.48 9.42 8.48
N ALA A 308 4.61 9.31 9.49
CA ALA A 308 3.53 10.29 9.72
C ALA A 308 4.06 11.72 9.93
N ARG A 309 5.14 11.90 10.71
CA ARG A 309 5.80 13.21 10.86
C ARG A 309 6.41 13.73 9.56
N LEU A 310 6.91 12.86 8.69
CA LEU A 310 7.42 13.27 7.37
C LEU A 310 6.27 13.70 6.44
N ILE A 311 5.13 13.04 6.53
CA ILE A 311 3.90 13.45 5.83
C ILE A 311 3.44 14.82 6.32
N LEU A 312 3.39 15.06 7.64
CA LEU A 312 3.05 16.38 8.20
C LEU A 312 3.97 17.49 7.69
N ARG A 313 5.29 17.25 7.65
CA ARG A 313 6.25 18.21 7.07
C ARG A 313 5.99 18.48 5.59
N ALA A 314 5.55 17.48 4.84
CA ALA A 314 5.13 17.68 3.45
C ALA A 314 3.84 18.51 3.37
N MET A 315 2.85 18.19 4.22
CA MET A 315 1.57 18.90 4.32
C MET A 315 1.74 20.37 4.75
N ALA A 316 2.69 20.68 5.63
CA ALA A 316 2.97 22.04 6.07
C ALA A 316 3.38 23.01 4.94
N LYS A 317 3.83 22.49 3.79
CA LYS A 317 4.11 23.30 2.59
C LYS A 317 2.85 23.79 1.90
N ASP A 318 1.75 23.07 2.08
CA ASP A 318 0.46 23.27 1.41
C ASP A 318 -0.61 23.82 2.41
N TYR A 319 -0.48 23.51 3.71
CA TYR A 319 -1.36 23.96 4.80
C TYR A 319 -0.56 24.72 5.88
N ARG A 320 -0.77 26.03 5.96
CA ARG A 320 0.07 26.95 6.75
C ARG A 320 -0.01 26.69 8.25
N VAL A 321 -1.15 26.25 8.75
CA VAL A 321 -1.36 26.01 10.19
C VAL A 321 -0.40 24.95 10.74
N LEU A 322 -0.01 23.97 9.90
CA LEU A 322 0.94 22.92 10.28
C LEU A 322 2.40 23.38 10.28
N GLY A 323 2.71 24.54 9.66
CA GLY A 323 4.06 25.10 9.61
C GLY A 323 4.37 26.08 10.74
N GLN A 324 3.37 26.52 11.51
CA GLN A 324 3.55 27.55 12.55
C GLN A 324 4.12 27.02 13.88
N GLU A 325 4.17 25.69 14.08
CA GLU A 325 4.71 25.10 15.32
C GLU A 325 6.26 25.08 15.36
N GLU A 326 6.96 25.14 14.21
CA GLU A 326 8.44 25.16 14.22
C GLU A 326 9.02 26.48 14.77
N ASP A 327 8.29 27.59 14.70
CA ASP A 327 8.71 28.91 15.20
C ASP A 327 8.40 29.12 16.71
N ALA A 328 7.72 28.18 17.36
CA ALA A 328 7.23 28.31 18.73
C ALA A 328 8.07 27.60 19.81
N THR A 329 9.31 27.17 19.50
CA THR A 329 10.22 26.62 20.51
C THR A 329 11.32 27.64 20.88
N PRO A 330 11.35 28.18 22.11
CA PRO A 330 12.41 29.08 22.58
C PRO A 330 13.78 28.39 22.77
#